data_AF-A0A9P7E5Y8-F1
#
_entry.id   AF-A0A9P7E5Y8-F1
#
_cell.length_a   1.000
_cell.length_b   1.000
_cell.length_c   1.000
_cell.angle_alpha   90.00
_cell.angle_beta   90.00
_cell.angle_gamma   90.00
#
_symmetry.space_group_name_H-M   'P 1'
#
loop_
_entity.id
_entity.type
_entity.pdbx_description
1 polymer ?
#
loop_
_entity_poly.entity_id
_entity_poly.type
_entity_poly.pdbx_seq_one_letter_code
_entity_poly.pdbx_strand_id
1 'polypeptide(L)'
;MLEGGIAAKVQLGHEIIQIKSLTFSSDSTMHRDINMNSWHVSYKALTYSCLNKSTPEQHNWFLGIKSSKDHTSETQLQGLKTTIDKMASIYNDSPLAQRIITSELTTVIFTSKLKGINGDHSADQKKVFELIQRWKNNNWRDELGMQADGLPNDKLRAAEFLVWVGCCMHKDLNLVKGRNVAMMDSWEVNGFECPMLLANKDNATTLQQPSEMVTEVQLRALEVSGQGGIKTCSLASAIFNNKDDKKG
;
A
#
# COMPACT_ATOMS: atom_id res chain seq x y z
N MET A 1 2.68 -6.19 15.64
CA MET A 1 1.55 -6.16 14.69
C MET A 1 1.33 -7.57 14.15
N LEU A 2 0.31 -8.31 14.61
CA LEU A 2 -0.03 -9.60 14.00
C LEU A 2 -1.47 -9.59 13.46
N GLU A 3 -2.47 -9.29 14.29
CA GLU A 3 -3.88 -9.47 13.91
C GLU A 3 -4.39 -8.46 12.87
N GLY A 4 -4.21 -7.16 13.11
CA GLY A 4 -4.71 -6.12 12.18
C GLY A 4 -4.08 -6.21 10.78
N GLY A 5 -2.80 -6.59 10.69
CA GLY A 5 -2.12 -6.78 9.40
C GLY A 5 -2.60 -8.03 8.65
N ILE A 6 -3.00 -9.08 9.36
CA ILE A 6 -3.61 -10.28 8.77
C ILE A 6 -5.02 -9.94 8.29
N ALA A 7 -5.84 -9.28 9.13
CA ALA A 7 -7.19 -8.87 8.77
C ALA A 7 -7.21 -7.97 7.51
N ALA A 8 -6.27 -7.03 7.41
CA ALA A 8 -6.10 -6.19 6.22
C ALA A 8 -5.84 -7.01 4.94
N LYS A 9 -5.02 -8.07 5.03
CA LYS A 9 -4.74 -8.95 3.87
C LYS A 9 -5.94 -9.82 3.50
N VAL A 10 -6.68 -10.31 4.49
CA VAL A 10 -7.93 -11.05 4.25
C VAL A 10 -8.95 -10.15 3.56
N GLN A 11 -9.13 -8.92 4.03
CA GLN A 11 -10.01 -7.95 3.39
C GLN A 11 -9.57 -7.63 1.96
N LEU A 12 -8.29 -7.36 1.76
CA LEU A 12 -7.72 -7.08 0.44
C LEU A 12 -7.95 -8.25 -0.54
N GLY A 13 -7.74 -9.49 -0.09
CA GLY A 13 -8.01 -10.68 -0.91
C GLY A 13 -9.47 -10.80 -1.30
N HIS A 14 -10.37 -10.59 -0.33
CA HIS A 14 -11.82 -10.61 -0.56
C HIS A 14 -12.26 -9.55 -1.57
N GLU A 15 -11.72 -8.33 -1.47
CA GLU A 15 -12.02 -7.22 -2.36
C GLU A 15 -11.50 -7.50 -3.78
N ILE A 16 -10.24 -7.96 -3.93
CA ILE A 16 -9.60 -8.18 -5.25
C ILE A 16 -10.38 -9.17 -6.13
N ILE A 17 -11.00 -10.19 -5.54
CA ILE A 17 -11.81 -11.15 -6.27
C ILE A 17 -13.06 -10.48 -6.89
N GLN A 18 -13.64 -9.52 -6.17
CA GLN A 18 -14.92 -8.89 -6.53
C GLN A 18 -14.76 -7.67 -7.45
N ILE A 19 -13.62 -6.97 -7.38
CA ILE A 19 -13.41 -5.78 -8.20
C ILE A 19 -13.30 -6.11 -9.69
N LYS A 20 -13.53 -5.09 -10.52
CA LYS A 20 -13.37 -5.18 -11.98
C LYS A 20 -11.93 -4.98 -12.43
N SER A 21 -11.21 -4.08 -11.77
CA SER A 21 -9.86 -3.68 -12.13
C SER A 21 -9.12 -3.05 -10.96
N LEU A 22 -7.79 -3.16 -10.98
CA LEU A 22 -6.87 -2.50 -10.06
C LEU A 22 -5.69 -1.89 -10.81
N THR A 23 -5.05 -0.91 -10.19
CA THR A 23 -3.74 -0.37 -10.58
C THR A 23 -2.72 -0.64 -9.49
N PHE A 24 -1.48 -0.89 -9.90
CA PHE A 24 -0.36 -1.16 -9.01
C PHE A 24 0.62 0.00 -9.05
N SER A 25 1.13 0.42 -7.90
CA SER A 25 2.14 1.48 -7.81
C SER A 25 3.38 0.96 -7.10
N SER A 26 4.55 1.25 -7.68
CA SER A 26 5.86 0.93 -7.10
C SER A 26 6.77 2.15 -7.09
N ASP A 27 7.52 2.30 -6.00
CA ASP A 27 8.53 3.33 -5.78
C ASP A 27 9.62 2.72 -4.91
N SER A 28 10.84 3.19 -5.13
CA SER A 28 12.01 2.69 -4.46
C SER A 28 12.87 3.85 -3.98
N THR A 29 13.36 3.74 -2.76
CA THR A 29 14.37 4.65 -2.21
C THR A 29 15.51 3.84 -1.64
N MET A 30 16.69 4.45 -1.55
CA MET A 30 17.82 3.89 -0.83
C MET A 30 17.93 4.56 0.54
N HIS A 31 18.21 3.79 1.58
CA HIS A 31 18.55 4.30 2.90
C HIS A 31 19.74 3.51 3.44
N ARG A 32 20.89 4.17 3.63
CA ARG A 32 22.15 3.56 4.11
C ARG A 32 22.58 2.32 3.31
N ASP A 33 22.66 2.47 1.99
CA ASP A 33 22.99 1.40 1.05
C ASP A 33 22.02 0.19 1.08
N ILE A 34 20.86 0.36 1.72
CA ILE A 34 19.77 -0.62 1.72
C ILE A 34 18.63 -0.07 0.88
N ASN A 35 18.26 -0.85 -0.12
CA ASN A 35 17.22 -0.45 -1.05
C ASN A 35 15.87 -0.86 -0.50
N MET A 36 14.92 0.07 -0.50
CA MET A 36 13.60 -0.10 0.06
C MET A 36 12.58 0.15 -1.04
N ASN A 37 11.80 -0.88 -1.34
CA ASN A 37 10.68 -0.80 -2.28
C ASN A 37 9.39 -0.73 -1.49
N SER A 38 8.47 0.12 -1.91
CA SER A 38 7.13 0.19 -1.36
C SER A 38 6.10 -0.02 -2.46
N TRP A 39 4.98 -0.66 -2.09
CA TRP A 39 3.97 -1.07 -3.06
C TRP A 39 2.58 -0.70 -2.59
N HIS A 40 1.78 -0.19 -3.53
CA HIS A 40 0.37 0.13 -3.32
C HIS A 40 -0.49 -0.48 -4.42
N VAL A 41 -1.75 -0.74 -4.07
CA VAL A 41 -2.79 -1.14 -5.03
C VAL A 41 -3.98 -0.25 -4.85
N SER A 42 -4.51 0.24 -5.97
CA SER A 42 -5.64 1.15 -6.02
C SER A 42 -6.76 0.53 -6.83
N TYR A 43 -7.98 0.54 -6.29
CA TYR A 43 -9.17 0.00 -6.96
C TYR A 43 -10.44 0.57 -6.36
N LYS A 44 -11.59 0.29 -6.97
CA LYS A 44 -12.90 0.66 -6.41
C LYS A 44 -13.59 -0.55 -5.79
N ALA A 45 -13.96 -0.47 -4.52
CA ALA A 45 -14.66 -1.52 -3.79
C ALA A 45 -15.90 -0.97 -3.05
N LEU A 46 -16.80 -1.86 -2.64
CA LEU A 46 -18.00 -1.49 -1.89
C LEU A 46 -17.61 -1.14 -0.44
N THR A 47 -18.28 -0.14 0.12
CA THR A 47 -18.11 0.23 1.53
C THR A 47 -18.91 -0.73 2.40
N TYR A 48 -18.28 -1.31 3.42
CA TYR A 48 -18.93 -2.26 4.35
C TYR A 48 -19.73 -1.57 5.47
N SER A 49 -20.19 -0.35 5.26
CA SER A 49 -21.10 0.33 6.17
C SER A 49 -22.39 -0.49 6.26
N CYS A 50 -22.63 -1.09 7.42
CA CYS A 50 -23.87 -1.79 7.71
C CYS A 50 -25.05 -0.87 7.37
N LEU A 51 -25.83 -1.22 6.33
CA LEU A 51 -27.23 -0.85 6.05
C LEU A 51 -27.54 -0.45 4.60
N ASN A 52 -26.59 -0.07 3.74
CA ASN A 52 -26.92 0.25 2.33
C ASN A 52 -25.80 -0.17 1.37
N LYS A 53 -26.18 -0.79 0.24
CA LYS A 53 -25.28 -1.03 -0.90
C LYS A 53 -24.79 0.34 -1.41
N SER A 54 -23.61 0.75 -0.96
CA SER A 54 -23.01 2.01 -1.37
C SER A 54 -22.44 1.91 -2.79
N THR A 55 -22.32 3.06 -3.45
CA THR A 55 -21.55 3.19 -4.68
C THR A 55 -20.09 2.78 -4.44
N PRO A 56 -19.40 2.08 -5.37
CA PRO A 56 -18.00 1.73 -5.19
C PRO A 56 -17.11 2.96 -4.95
N GLU A 57 -16.39 2.96 -3.84
CA GLU A 57 -15.48 4.03 -3.43
C GLU A 57 -14.04 3.68 -3.77
N GLN A 58 -13.20 4.71 -3.97
CA GLN A 58 -11.80 4.53 -4.26
C GLN A 58 -11.05 4.05 -3.01
N HIS A 59 -10.53 2.82 -3.07
CA HIS A 59 -9.68 2.22 -2.06
C HIS A 59 -8.24 2.24 -2.54
N ASN A 60 -7.33 2.51 -1.61
CA ASN A 60 -5.89 2.49 -1.84
C ASN A 60 -5.21 1.73 -0.69
N TRP A 61 -4.61 0.60 -1.02
CA TRP A 61 -4.05 -0.34 -0.06
C TRP A 61 -2.54 -0.40 -0.17
N PHE A 62 -1.91 -0.40 0.99
CA PHE A 62 -0.48 -0.58 1.12
C PHE A 62 -0.16 -2.07 1.23
N LEU A 63 0.59 -2.62 0.27
CA LEU A 63 1.00 -4.02 0.29
C LEU A 63 2.18 -4.29 1.21
N GLY A 64 3.02 -3.27 1.43
CA GLY A 64 4.17 -3.35 2.31
C GLY A 64 5.40 -2.62 1.78
N ILE A 65 6.41 -2.58 2.64
CA ILE A 65 7.77 -2.19 2.30
C ILE A 65 8.65 -3.45 2.33
N LYS A 66 9.55 -3.57 1.36
CA LYS A 66 10.55 -4.63 1.30
C LYS A 66 11.93 -4.04 1.07
N SER A 67 12.89 -4.47 1.88
CA SER A 67 14.29 -4.27 1.53
C SER A 67 14.66 -5.22 0.39
N SER A 68 15.43 -4.72 -0.58
CA SER A 68 16.02 -5.51 -1.65
C SER A 68 17.53 -5.45 -1.53
N LYS A 69 18.19 -6.60 -1.74
CA LYS A 69 19.66 -6.64 -1.81
C LYS A 69 20.15 -6.02 -3.13
N ASP A 70 19.40 -6.25 -4.21
CA ASP A 70 19.73 -5.77 -5.55
C ASP A 70 18.55 -5.00 -6.18
N HIS A 71 18.84 -3.96 -6.96
CA HIS A 71 17.82 -3.12 -7.63
C HIS A 71 17.30 -3.68 -8.96
N THR A 72 17.50 -4.96 -9.25
CA THR A 72 17.10 -5.50 -10.55
C THR A 72 15.58 -5.57 -10.69
N SER A 73 15.09 -5.23 -11.87
CA SER A 73 13.66 -5.31 -12.22
C SER A 73 13.07 -6.71 -11.98
N GLU A 74 13.89 -7.75 -12.18
CA GLU A 74 13.55 -9.15 -11.91
C GLU A 74 13.29 -9.40 -10.42
N THR A 75 14.15 -8.87 -9.55
CA THR A 75 13.98 -9.01 -8.09
C THR A 75 12.73 -8.27 -7.62
N GLN A 76 12.43 -7.10 -8.20
CA GLN A 76 11.21 -6.36 -7.91
C GLN A 76 9.95 -7.17 -8.29
N LEU A 77 9.91 -7.74 -9.49
CA LEU A 77 8.80 -8.62 -9.91
C LEU A 77 8.66 -9.83 -8.99
N GLN A 78 9.76 -10.50 -8.66
CA GLN A 78 9.71 -11.69 -7.81
C GLN A 78 9.22 -11.35 -6.39
N GLY A 79 9.62 -10.18 -5.87
CA GLY A 79 9.11 -9.64 -4.60
C GLY A 79 7.61 -9.39 -4.64
N LEU A 80 7.10 -8.84 -5.74
CA LEU A 80 5.66 -8.65 -5.96
C LEU A 80 4.91 -9.98 -6.01
N LYS A 81 5.36 -10.93 -6.83
CA LYS A 81 4.78 -12.28 -6.93
C LYS A 81 4.68 -12.95 -5.56
N THR A 82 5.79 -12.99 -4.83
CA THR A 82 5.87 -13.56 -3.48
C THR A 82 4.92 -12.88 -2.51
N THR A 83 4.71 -11.57 -2.65
CA THR A 83 3.80 -10.81 -1.79
C THR A 83 2.34 -11.14 -2.07
N ILE A 84 1.99 -11.28 -3.36
CA ILE A 84 0.65 -11.68 -3.79
C ILE A 84 0.37 -13.12 -3.39
N ASP A 85 1.33 -14.04 -3.55
CA ASP A 85 1.17 -15.45 -3.14
C ASP A 85 0.94 -15.58 -1.64
N LYS A 86 1.69 -14.82 -0.83
CA LYS A 86 1.49 -14.77 0.63
C LYS A 86 0.12 -14.20 1.00
N MET A 87 -0.33 -13.17 0.31
CA MET A 87 -1.67 -12.59 0.51
C MET A 87 -2.77 -13.59 0.12
N ALA A 88 -2.58 -14.27 -1.02
CA ALA A 88 -3.49 -15.30 -1.51
C ALA A 88 -3.64 -16.44 -0.51
N SER A 89 -2.52 -17.00 0.00
CA SER A 89 -2.58 -18.03 1.05
C SER A 89 -3.31 -17.52 2.29
N ILE A 90 -2.96 -16.34 2.82
CA ILE A 90 -3.63 -15.79 4.01
C ILE A 90 -5.15 -15.62 3.81
N TYR A 91 -5.57 -15.19 2.63
CA TYR A 91 -7.00 -15.05 2.32
C TYR A 91 -7.67 -16.42 2.13
N ASN A 92 -7.11 -17.29 1.30
CA ASN A 92 -7.70 -18.59 0.96
C ASN A 92 -7.80 -19.50 2.20
N ASP A 93 -6.83 -19.41 3.12
CA ASP A 93 -6.82 -20.16 4.40
C ASP A 93 -7.76 -19.54 5.45
N SER A 94 -8.36 -18.38 5.18
CA SER A 94 -9.20 -17.69 6.16
C SER A 94 -10.60 -18.29 6.27
N PRO A 95 -11.24 -18.22 7.46
CA PRO A 95 -12.64 -18.62 7.62
C PRO A 95 -13.60 -17.84 6.72
N LEU A 96 -13.22 -16.62 6.29
CA LEU A 96 -14.03 -15.81 5.38
C LEU A 96 -14.09 -16.46 4.00
N ALA A 97 -12.94 -16.87 3.44
CA ALA A 97 -12.89 -17.55 2.15
C ALA A 97 -13.60 -18.91 2.18
N GLN A 98 -13.51 -19.64 3.30
CA GLN A 98 -14.21 -20.93 3.45
C GLN A 98 -15.74 -20.78 3.51
N ARG A 99 -16.25 -19.67 4.07
CA ARG A 99 -17.70 -19.40 4.17
C ARG A 99 -18.28 -18.87 2.87
N ILE A 100 -17.52 -18.04 2.16
CA ILE A 100 -17.97 -17.39 0.93
C ILE A 100 -17.48 -18.26 -0.23
N ILE A 101 -18.36 -19.08 -0.80
CA ILE A 101 -18.09 -19.93 -1.97
C ILE A 101 -17.83 -19.04 -3.20
N THR A 102 -16.64 -18.44 -3.24
CA THR A 102 -16.12 -17.57 -4.28
C THR A 102 -14.83 -18.15 -4.82
N SER A 103 -14.41 -17.69 -5.98
CA SER A 103 -13.13 -18.08 -6.57
C SER A 103 -11.97 -17.79 -5.62
N GLU A 104 -10.98 -18.68 -5.59
CA GLU A 104 -9.75 -18.47 -4.83
C GLU A 104 -8.97 -17.27 -5.37
N LEU A 105 -8.30 -16.55 -4.47
CA LEU A 105 -7.35 -15.54 -4.91
C LEU A 105 -6.10 -16.26 -5.44
N THR A 106 -5.76 -15.99 -6.69
CA THR A 106 -4.54 -16.47 -7.34
C THR A 106 -3.79 -15.33 -8.01
N THR A 107 -2.54 -15.56 -8.37
CA THR A 107 -1.77 -14.61 -9.20
C THR A 107 -2.43 -14.36 -10.55
N VAL A 108 -3.10 -15.37 -11.12
CA VAL A 108 -3.89 -15.24 -12.35
C VAL A 108 -5.02 -14.24 -12.15
N ILE A 109 -5.85 -14.44 -11.12
CA ILE A 109 -6.94 -13.50 -10.77
C ILE A 109 -6.37 -12.09 -10.57
N PHE A 110 -5.30 -11.93 -9.80
CA PHE A 110 -4.67 -10.63 -9.59
C PHE A 110 -4.25 -9.97 -10.92
N THR A 111 -3.52 -10.69 -11.77
CA THR A 111 -3.05 -10.17 -13.06
C THR A 111 -4.17 -9.89 -14.05
N SER A 112 -5.29 -10.63 -13.99
CA SER A 112 -6.46 -10.39 -14.83
C SER A 112 -7.10 -9.02 -14.54
N LYS A 113 -7.12 -8.63 -13.26
CA LYS A 113 -7.65 -7.35 -12.76
C LYS A 113 -6.66 -6.21 -12.93
N LEU A 114 -5.36 -6.47 -13.02
CA LEU A 114 -4.35 -5.43 -13.20
C LEU A 114 -4.51 -4.74 -14.56
N LYS A 115 -4.82 -3.43 -14.56
CA LYS A 115 -5.02 -2.62 -15.78
C LYS A 115 -4.05 -1.47 -15.91
N GLY A 116 -3.33 -1.09 -14.85
CA GLY A 116 -2.33 -0.03 -14.92
C GLY A 116 -1.23 -0.17 -13.88
N ILE A 117 -0.08 0.41 -14.20
CA ILE A 117 1.08 0.47 -13.32
C ILE A 117 1.56 1.91 -13.21
N ASN A 118 1.81 2.36 -11.98
CA ASN A 118 2.42 3.63 -11.67
C ASN A 118 3.88 3.40 -11.23
N GLY A 119 4.81 4.13 -11.83
CA GLY A 119 6.24 4.08 -11.49
C GLY A 119 6.96 5.33 -11.96
N ASP A 120 8.18 5.57 -11.49
CA ASP A 120 9.01 6.65 -12.01
C ASP A 120 9.45 6.38 -13.47
N HIS A 121 10.17 7.33 -14.09
CA HIS A 121 10.57 7.22 -15.51
C HIS A 121 11.92 6.51 -15.73
N SER A 122 12.46 5.81 -14.72
CA SER A 122 13.75 5.15 -14.82
C SER A 122 13.73 4.00 -15.83
N ALA A 123 14.91 3.61 -16.31
CA ALA A 123 15.04 2.47 -17.21
C ALA A 123 14.68 1.14 -16.51
N ASP A 124 15.01 1.01 -15.22
CA ASP A 124 14.65 -0.16 -14.43
C ASP A 124 13.13 -0.27 -14.22
N GLN A 125 12.41 0.83 -13.99
CA GLN A 125 10.95 0.81 -13.85
C GLN A 125 10.25 0.48 -15.18
N LYS A 126 10.76 0.95 -16.32
CA LYS A 126 10.27 0.52 -17.64
C LYS A 126 10.45 -0.97 -17.85
N LYS A 127 11.61 -1.52 -17.46
CA LYS A 127 11.85 -2.97 -17.53
C LYS A 127 10.93 -3.75 -16.59
N VAL A 128 10.63 -3.22 -15.39
CA VAL A 128 9.62 -3.82 -14.49
C VAL A 128 8.24 -3.86 -15.16
N PHE A 129 7.83 -2.78 -15.82
CA PHE A 129 6.57 -2.73 -16.56
C PHE A 129 6.50 -3.82 -17.63
N GLU A 130 7.54 -3.95 -18.47
CA GLU A 130 7.60 -5.00 -19.50
C GLU A 130 7.52 -6.41 -18.90
N LEU A 131 8.21 -6.63 -17.78
CA LEU A 131 8.20 -7.91 -17.08
C LEU A 131 6.82 -8.22 -16.48
N ILE A 132 6.11 -7.24 -15.94
CA ILE A 132 4.74 -7.42 -15.43
C ILE A 132 3.76 -7.66 -16.59
N GLN A 133 3.91 -6.94 -17.71
CA GLN A 133 3.10 -7.18 -18.91
C GLN A 133 3.27 -8.60 -19.42
N ARG A 134 4.52 -9.09 -19.50
CA ARG A 134 4.81 -10.47 -19.88
C ARG A 134 4.22 -11.46 -18.88
N TRP A 135 4.35 -11.20 -17.58
CA TRP A 135 3.79 -12.06 -16.54
C TRP A 135 2.26 -12.17 -16.63
N LYS A 136 1.57 -11.03 -16.80
CA LYS A 136 0.12 -10.97 -17.06
C LYS A 136 -0.27 -11.76 -18.32
N ASN A 137 0.48 -11.58 -19.41
CA ASN A 137 0.22 -12.25 -20.67
C ASN A 137 0.49 -13.77 -20.61
N ASN A 138 1.40 -14.22 -19.75
CA ASN A 138 1.62 -15.65 -19.54
C ASN A 138 0.49 -16.25 -18.69
N ASN A 139 0.15 -15.61 -17.56
CA ASN A 139 -0.92 -16.08 -16.69
C ASN A 139 -2.25 -16.28 -17.42
N TRP A 140 -2.65 -15.32 -18.27
CA TRP A 140 -3.91 -15.43 -19.00
C TRP A 140 -3.86 -16.51 -20.11
N ARG A 141 -2.69 -16.72 -20.74
CA ARG A 141 -2.50 -17.80 -21.73
C ARG A 141 -2.55 -19.17 -21.07
N ASP A 142 -1.90 -19.30 -19.91
CA ASP A 142 -1.91 -20.54 -19.14
C ASP A 142 -3.34 -20.88 -18.66
N GLU A 143 -4.14 -19.87 -18.32
CA GLU A 143 -5.55 -20.05 -17.89
C GLU A 143 -6.46 -20.55 -19.02
N LEU A 144 -6.29 -20.04 -20.25
CA LEU A 144 -7.15 -20.39 -21.38
C LEU A 144 -6.64 -21.55 -22.24
N GLY A 145 -5.35 -21.84 -22.18
CA GLY A 145 -4.69 -22.82 -23.04
C GLY A 145 -5.00 -22.57 -24.52
N MET A 146 -5.44 -23.62 -25.22
CA MET A 146 -5.77 -23.57 -26.65
C MET A 146 -6.90 -22.58 -27.02
N GLN A 147 -7.73 -22.15 -26.05
CA GLN A 147 -8.80 -21.18 -26.32
C GLN A 147 -8.26 -19.75 -26.54
N ALA A 148 -7.04 -19.47 -26.08
CA ALA A 148 -6.42 -18.16 -26.25
C ALA A 148 -6.28 -17.78 -27.74
N ASP A 149 -5.92 -18.74 -28.60
CA ASP A 149 -5.66 -18.52 -30.02
C ASP A 149 -6.94 -18.25 -30.84
N GLY A 150 -8.11 -18.67 -30.34
CA GLY A 150 -9.40 -18.50 -31.00
C GLY A 150 -10.16 -17.25 -30.57
N LEU A 151 -9.60 -16.42 -29.68
CA LEU A 151 -10.32 -15.26 -29.15
C LEU A 151 -10.36 -14.10 -30.16
N PRO A 152 -11.51 -13.41 -30.27
CA PRO A 152 -11.61 -12.16 -31.00
C PRO A 152 -10.59 -11.10 -30.52
N ASN A 153 -10.07 -10.30 -31.45
CA ASN A 153 -9.04 -9.28 -31.19
C ASN A 153 -9.43 -8.27 -30.10
N ASP A 154 -10.70 -7.92 -29.95
CA ASP A 154 -11.21 -7.04 -28.90
C ASP A 154 -11.06 -7.67 -27.52
N LYS A 155 -11.35 -8.97 -27.39
CA LYS A 155 -11.17 -9.72 -26.14
C LYS A 155 -9.70 -9.90 -25.80
N LEU A 156 -8.86 -10.21 -26.79
CA LEU A 156 -7.41 -10.27 -26.62
C LEU A 156 -6.86 -8.93 -26.11
N ARG A 157 -7.22 -7.82 -26.77
CA ARG A 157 -6.80 -6.49 -26.37
C ARG A 157 -7.26 -6.14 -24.95
N ALA A 158 -8.48 -6.49 -24.57
CA ALA A 158 -9.00 -6.25 -23.23
C ALA A 158 -8.28 -7.10 -22.15
N ALA A 159 -7.90 -8.33 -22.48
CA ALA A 159 -7.14 -9.22 -21.61
C ALA A 159 -5.71 -8.72 -21.39
N GLU A 160 -5.00 -8.38 -22.47
CA GLU A 160 -3.60 -7.91 -22.46
C GLU A 160 -3.46 -6.42 -22.05
N PHE A 161 -4.58 -5.68 -21.95
CA PHE A 161 -4.56 -4.26 -21.62
C PHE A 161 -3.82 -4.00 -20.30
N LEU A 162 -2.74 -3.22 -20.40
CA LEU A 162 -1.96 -2.71 -19.29
C LEU A 162 -1.38 -1.36 -19.70
N VAL A 163 -1.66 -0.31 -18.93
CA VAL A 163 -1.11 1.02 -19.16
C VAL A 163 -0.02 1.34 -18.14
N TRP A 164 1.08 1.91 -18.59
CA TRP A 164 2.04 2.55 -17.70
C TRP A 164 1.69 4.03 -17.59
N VAL A 165 1.47 4.49 -16.38
CA VAL A 165 1.35 5.91 -16.06
C VAL A 165 2.62 6.25 -15.29
N GLY A 166 3.38 7.22 -15.79
CA GLY A 166 4.68 7.61 -15.22
C GLY A 166 4.57 8.15 -13.79
N CYS A 167 5.52 9.01 -13.39
CA CYS A 167 5.73 9.46 -12.01
C CYS A 167 4.45 9.90 -11.24
N CYS A 168 3.76 8.93 -10.63
CA CYS A 168 2.52 9.13 -9.87
C CYS A 168 2.60 8.55 -8.47
N MET A 169 3.59 7.71 -8.16
CA MET A 169 3.64 7.08 -6.84
C MET A 169 3.97 8.08 -5.71
N HIS A 170 4.77 9.12 -5.95
CA HIS A 170 4.94 10.19 -4.96
C HIS A 170 3.60 10.91 -4.64
N LYS A 171 2.60 10.85 -5.54
CA LYS A 171 1.24 11.35 -5.28
C LYS A 171 0.43 10.32 -4.50
N ASP A 172 0.57 9.03 -4.81
CA ASP A 172 -0.04 7.95 -4.03
C ASP A 172 0.48 7.94 -2.58
N LEU A 173 1.74 8.32 -2.35
CA LEU A 173 2.30 8.42 -1.00
C LEU A 173 1.64 9.52 -0.16
N ASN A 174 1.05 10.57 -0.78
CA ASN A 174 0.27 11.56 -0.04
C ASN A 174 -0.99 10.96 0.60
N LEU A 175 -1.48 9.81 0.10
CA LEU A 175 -2.53 9.05 0.76
C LEU A 175 -2.12 8.65 2.18
N VAL A 176 -0.87 8.25 2.40
CA VAL A 176 -0.40 7.82 3.72
C VAL A 176 -0.52 8.96 4.73
N LYS A 177 -0.27 10.21 4.30
CA LYS A 177 -0.51 11.41 5.13
C LYS A 177 -1.99 11.54 5.48
N GLY A 178 -2.87 11.47 4.49
CA GLY A 178 -4.32 11.54 4.71
C GLY A 178 -4.86 10.41 5.59
N ARG A 179 -4.38 9.18 5.40
CA ARG A 179 -4.74 8.01 6.23
C ARG A 179 -4.26 8.16 7.66
N ASN A 180 -3.09 8.75 7.89
CA ASN A 180 -2.63 9.02 9.24
C ASN A 180 -3.53 10.04 9.94
N VAL A 181 -3.95 11.11 9.25
CA VAL A 181 -4.92 12.07 9.80
C VAL A 181 -6.21 11.35 10.18
N ALA A 182 -6.84 10.62 9.26
CA ALA A 182 -8.07 9.88 9.54
C ALA A 182 -7.91 8.83 10.66
N MET A 183 -6.75 8.18 10.76
CA MET A 183 -6.45 7.25 11.86
C MET A 183 -6.37 7.98 13.20
N MET A 184 -5.73 9.15 13.26
CA MET A 184 -5.67 9.96 14.48
C MET A 184 -7.07 10.40 14.92
N ASP A 185 -7.89 10.88 13.98
CA ASP A 185 -9.29 11.27 14.23
C ASP A 185 -10.11 10.08 14.75
N SER A 186 -9.85 8.87 14.23
CA SER A 186 -10.58 7.66 14.64
C SER A 186 -10.38 7.29 16.10
N TRP A 187 -9.26 7.66 16.73
CA TRP A 187 -9.04 7.38 18.14
C TRP A 187 -10.03 8.15 19.01
N GLU A 188 -10.24 9.43 18.70
CA GLU A 188 -11.23 10.26 19.41
C GLU A 188 -12.66 9.79 19.12
N VAL A 189 -13.00 9.60 17.83
CA VAL A 189 -14.36 9.21 17.40
C VAL A 189 -14.81 7.88 18.04
N ASN A 190 -13.89 6.93 18.19
CA ASN A 190 -14.22 5.61 18.74
C ASN A 190 -13.86 5.45 20.22
N GLY A 191 -13.33 6.49 20.88
CA GLY A 191 -12.88 6.43 22.27
C GLY A 191 -11.72 5.46 22.51
N PHE A 192 -10.86 5.25 21.51
CA PHE A 192 -9.66 4.44 21.68
C PHE A 192 -8.57 5.23 22.40
N GLU A 193 -7.78 4.52 23.19
CA GLU A 193 -6.58 5.10 23.80
C GLU A 193 -5.62 5.57 22.70
N CYS A 194 -5.33 6.87 22.67
CA CYS A 194 -4.41 7.43 21.71
C CYS A 194 -2.97 7.02 22.06
N PRO A 195 -2.07 6.87 21.07
CA PRO A 195 -0.65 6.67 21.34
C PRO A 195 -0.08 7.83 22.15
N MET A 196 0.89 7.51 23.02
CA MET A 196 1.58 8.51 23.82
C MET A 196 2.14 9.67 22.97
N LEU A 197 1.94 10.89 23.47
CA LEU A 197 2.52 12.10 22.89
C LEU A 197 4.05 12.05 22.96
N LEU A 198 4.73 12.28 21.84
CA LEU A 198 6.19 12.19 21.73
C LEU A 198 6.83 13.59 21.68
N ALA A 199 6.69 14.32 22.78
CA ALA A 199 7.29 15.64 22.95
C ALA A 199 8.82 15.54 23.13
N ASN A 200 9.55 16.45 22.47
CA ASN A 200 10.96 16.66 22.80
C ASN A 200 11.09 17.38 24.16
N LYS A 201 12.30 17.51 24.69
CA LYS A 201 12.53 18.09 26.03
C LYS A 201 11.96 19.51 26.17
N ASP A 202 12.10 20.33 25.14
CA ASP A 202 11.65 21.73 25.16
C ASP A 202 10.11 21.82 25.15
N ASN A 203 9.46 21.05 24.29
CA ASN A 203 8.01 20.99 24.22
C ASN A 203 7.42 20.35 25.48
N ALA A 204 8.04 19.31 26.03
CA ALA A 204 7.60 18.68 27.27
C ALA A 204 7.63 19.67 28.44
N THR A 205 8.68 20.49 28.52
CA THR A 205 8.79 21.56 29.52
C THR A 205 7.70 22.60 29.34
N THR A 206 7.45 23.01 28.10
CA THR A 206 6.39 23.98 27.75
C THR A 206 4.99 23.47 28.12
N LEU A 207 4.72 22.19 27.87
CA LEU A 207 3.43 21.55 28.17
C LEU A 207 3.18 21.35 29.67
N GLN A 208 4.23 21.29 30.49
CA GLN A 208 4.14 21.16 31.95
C GLN A 208 3.92 22.50 32.67
N GLN A 209 4.05 23.64 31.98
CA GLN A 209 3.86 24.94 32.60
C GLN A 209 2.37 25.15 32.97
N PRO A 210 2.08 25.49 34.24
CA PRO A 210 0.71 25.73 34.65
C PRO A 210 0.16 27.00 33.98
N SER A 211 -1.01 26.88 33.35
CA SER A 211 -1.73 27.99 32.73
C SER A 211 -3.23 27.75 32.88
N GLU A 212 -4.01 28.81 33.16
CA GLU A 212 -5.47 28.73 33.28
C GLU A 212 -6.15 28.41 31.93
N MET A 213 -5.52 28.80 30.82
CA MET A 213 -5.96 28.46 29.46
C MET A 213 -4.77 27.96 28.63
N VAL A 214 -5.03 27.09 27.65
CA VAL A 214 -3.97 26.61 26.75
C VAL A 214 -3.44 27.79 25.93
N THR A 215 -2.16 28.13 26.13
CA THR A 215 -1.50 29.23 25.40
C THR A 215 -1.19 28.82 23.96
N GLU A 216 -1.01 29.80 23.05
CA GLU A 216 -0.58 29.53 21.67
C GLU A 216 0.73 28.72 21.60
N VAL A 217 1.63 28.97 22.56
CA VAL A 217 2.92 28.26 22.67
C VAL A 217 2.70 26.79 23.07
N GLN A 218 1.77 26.52 23.98
CA GLN A 218 1.38 25.16 24.37
C GLN A 218 0.64 24.42 23.25
N LEU A 219 -0.26 25.10 22.52
CA LEU A 219 -0.92 24.53 21.34
C LEU A 219 0.10 24.12 20.28
N ARG A 220 1.03 25.03 19.95
CA ARG A 220 2.11 24.73 19.00
C ARG A 220 3.01 23.59 19.50
N ALA A 221 3.32 23.55 20.79
CA ALA A 221 4.09 22.46 21.38
C ALA A 221 3.36 21.11 21.26
N LEU A 222 2.03 21.08 21.40
CA LEU A 222 1.21 19.89 21.21
C LEU A 222 1.23 19.42 19.74
N GLU A 223 1.00 20.35 18.81
CA GLU A 223 0.99 20.08 17.35
C GLU A 223 2.35 19.54 16.87
N VAL A 224 3.45 20.18 17.27
CA VAL A 224 4.80 19.78 16.86
C VAL A 224 5.22 18.47 17.51
N SER A 225 4.79 18.20 18.74
CA SER A 225 5.12 16.98 19.46
C SER A 225 4.51 15.76 18.79
N GLY A 226 3.23 15.80 18.38
CA GLY A 226 2.58 14.68 17.69
C GLY A 226 2.66 13.34 18.44
N GLN A 227 2.16 12.28 17.81
CA GLN A 227 2.09 10.95 18.43
C GLN A 227 2.06 9.81 17.39
N GLY A 228 2.26 8.58 17.86
CA GLY A 228 2.19 7.37 17.05
C GLY A 228 3.35 7.18 16.07
N GLY A 229 3.17 6.25 15.13
CA GLY A 229 4.25 5.75 14.28
C GLY A 229 4.93 6.81 13.42
N ILE A 230 4.18 7.76 12.84
CA ILE A 230 4.77 8.82 12.01
C ILE A 230 5.73 9.69 12.83
N LYS A 231 5.32 10.10 14.03
CA LYS A 231 6.18 10.90 14.89
C LYS A 231 7.39 10.11 15.37
N THR A 232 7.22 8.84 15.74
CA THR A 232 8.33 7.95 16.09
C THR A 232 9.33 7.86 14.94
N CYS A 233 8.88 7.66 13.70
CA CYS A 233 9.74 7.63 12.52
C CYS A 233 10.42 8.97 12.26
N SER A 234 9.74 10.10 12.46
CA SER A 234 10.33 11.44 12.33
C SER A 234 11.44 11.67 13.37
N LEU A 235 11.22 11.29 14.63
CA LEU A 235 12.24 11.39 15.68
C LEU A 235 13.41 10.45 15.41
N ALA A 236 13.14 9.20 15.01
CA ALA A 236 14.18 8.26 14.62
C ALA A 236 15.00 8.81 13.45
N SER A 237 14.35 9.37 12.43
CA SER A 237 15.04 10.02 11.31
C SER A 237 15.92 11.18 11.79
N ALA A 238 15.44 12.04 12.69
CA ALA A 238 16.24 13.14 13.24
C ALA A 238 17.46 12.64 14.04
N ILE A 239 17.32 11.55 14.81
CA ILE A 239 18.40 10.92 15.56
C ILE A 239 19.43 10.27 14.62
N PHE A 240 18.95 9.64 13.56
CA PHE A 240 19.77 8.93 12.59
C PHE A 240 20.30 9.82 11.46
N ASN A 241 19.89 11.09 11.41
CA ASN A 241 20.31 12.05 10.41
C ASN A 241 21.80 12.37 10.61
N ASN A 242 22.63 11.86 9.69
CA ASN A 242 24.06 12.16 9.70
C ASN A 242 24.27 13.58 9.13
N LYS A 243 25.21 14.34 9.69
CA LYS A 243 25.58 15.65 9.12
C LYS A 243 26.19 15.54 7.72
N ASP A 244 26.70 14.36 7.37
CA ASP A 244 27.14 14.04 6.02
C ASP A 244 25.96 13.42 5.26
N ASP A 245 25.36 14.20 4.36
CA ASP A 245 24.23 13.78 3.51
C ASP A 245 24.55 12.55 2.63
N LYS A 246 25.84 12.18 2.50
CA LYS A 246 26.25 10.96 1.79
C LYS A 246 26.27 9.72 2.68
N LYS A 247 26.05 9.86 3.99
CA LYS A 247 26.09 8.79 5.00
C LYS A 247 24.77 8.63 5.77
N GLY A 248 23.74 9.41 5.40
CA GLY A 248 22.42 9.49 6.06
C GLY A 248 21.33 8.72 5.33
#